data_AF-A0A3M2BK65-F1
#
_entry.id   AF-A0A3M2BK65-F1
#
_cell.length_a   1.000
_cell.length_b   1.000
_cell.length_c   1.000
_cell.angle_alpha   90.00
_cell.angle_beta   90.00
_cell.angle_gamma   90.00
#
_symmetry.space_group_name_H-M   'P 1'
#
loop_
_entity.id
_entity.type
_entity.pdbx_description
1 polymer ?
#
loop_
_entity_poly.entity_id
_entity_poly.type
_entity_poly.pdbx_seq_one_letter_code
_entity_poly.pdbx_strand_id
1 'polypeptide(L)'
;MGCRVLVDDCHGFGVLGQSGSGSLELAGLAPNDQLIMTCTLAKGIGCAGGFVAASASFVAHARDEASAYVCTTPTPPALVAAAVEAVRIVRTDNERRLRLQSRAKELASILSKHHLGTHTDPTPIRAFSLPSQPEMQRLAQQLDEKGIFVPLISYPGGPAPLYFRASVTSEHTTDDLHRLDKALGAVLSPLRQPGVLSPYA
;
A
#
# COMPACT_ATOMS: atom_id res chain seq x y z
N MET A 1 31.98 7.53 1.96
CA MET A 1 31.40 8.16 0.75
C MET A 1 30.14 8.90 1.16
N GLY A 2 29.96 10.16 0.74
CA GLY A 2 28.85 11.03 1.15
C GLY A 2 27.76 11.11 0.09
N CYS A 3 26.86 10.14 0.06
CA CYS A 3 25.69 10.14 -0.82
C CYS A 3 24.43 10.55 -0.03
N ARG A 4 23.47 11.17 -0.72
CA ARG A 4 22.10 11.33 -0.20
C ARG A 4 21.24 10.14 -0.63
N VAL A 5 20.28 9.77 0.20
CA VAL A 5 19.31 8.71 -0.06
C VAL A 5 17.93 9.33 -0.18
N LEU A 6 17.26 9.04 -1.28
CA LEU A 6 15.88 9.41 -1.53
C LEU A 6 14.97 8.22 -1.24
N VAL A 7 13.97 8.40 -0.38
CA VAL A 7 12.97 7.39 -0.03
C VAL A 7 11.59 7.88 -0.46
N ASP A 8 10.96 7.19 -1.40
CA ASP A 8 9.53 7.36 -1.70
C ASP A 8 8.73 6.51 -0.71
N ASP A 9 8.07 7.17 0.24
CA ASP A 9 7.32 6.52 1.31
C ASP A 9 5.79 6.57 1.10
N CYS A 10 5.36 6.63 -0.16
CA CYS A 10 3.96 6.68 -0.57
C CYS A 10 3.04 5.65 0.11
N HIS A 11 3.56 4.46 0.40
CA HIS A 11 2.80 3.36 0.99
C HIS A 11 3.10 3.12 2.48
N GLY A 12 4.11 3.80 3.03
CA GLY A 12 4.46 3.69 4.44
C GLY A 12 3.92 4.84 5.27
N PHE A 13 3.95 6.08 4.78
CA PHE A 13 3.48 7.23 5.54
C PHE A 13 1.99 7.14 5.88
N GLY A 14 1.67 7.32 7.16
CA GLY A 14 0.34 7.11 7.74
C GLY A 14 0.01 5.66 8.11
N VAL A 15 0.87 4.70 7.75
CA VAL A 15 0.57 3.26 7.85
C VAL A 15 1.59 2.52 8.72
N LEU A 16 2.88 2.77 8.48
CA LEU A 16 4.00 2.09 9.13
C LEU A 16 4.58 2.92 10.28
N GLY A 17 5.27 2.24 11.17
CA GLY A 17 5.85 2.83 12.38
C GLY A 17 4.83 3.04 13.49
N GLN A 18 5.33 3.36 14.69
CA GLN A 18 4.48 3.53 15.88
C GLN A 18 3.63 4.79 15.78
N SER A 19 4.19 5.88 15.26
CA SER A 19 3.52 7.17 15.08
C SER A 19 2.88 7.35 13.69
N GLY A 20 3.06 6.39 12.78
CA GLY A 20 2.62 6.53 11.39
C GLY A 20 3.60 7.35 10.53
N SER A 21 4.83 7.58 11.00
CA SER A 21 5.82 8.37 10.26
C SER A 21 6.45 7.60 9.10
N GLY A 22 6.11 6.31 8.95
CA GLY A 22 6.35 5.54 7.75
C GLY A 22 7.55 4.60 7.83
N SER A 23 8.14 4.30 6.67
CA SER A 23 9.17 3.25 6.53
C SER A 23 10.48 3.61 7.24
N LEU A 24 10.85 4.90 7.27
CA LEU A 24 12.04 5.35 8.00
C LEU A 24 11.93 5.11 9.51
N GLU A 25 10.76 5.42 10.10
CA GLU A 25 10.49 5.15 11.51
C GLU A 25 10.52 3.64 11.79
N LEU A 26 9.87 2.84 10.92
CA LEU A 26 9.87 1.39 11.05
C LEU A 26 11.29 0.80 10.99
N ALA A 27 12.16 1.38 10.17
CA ALA A 27 13.57 0.99 10.07
C ALA A 27 14.46 1.53 11.20
N GLY A 28 13.91 2.33 12.13
CA GLY A 28 14.68 2.95 13.21
C GLY A 28 15.65 4.04 12.72
N LEU A 29 15.42 4.60 11.53
CA LEU A 29 16.28 5.61 10.93
C LEU A 29 15.83 7.01 11.36
N ALA A 30 16.69 7.69 12.12
CA ALA A 30 16.46 9.07 12.51
C ALA A 30 16.70 10.04 11.33
N PRO A 31 15.91 11.13 11.22
CA PRO A 31 16.15 12.19 10.24
C PRO A 31 17.59 12.73 10.32
N ASN A 32 18.21 12.94 9.17
CA ASN A 32 19.54 13.53 9.04
C ASN A 32 19.70 14.17 7.65
N ASP A 33 20.79 14.90 7.44
CA ASP A 33 21.04 15.67 6.20
C ASP A 33 21.21 14.82 4.93
N GLN A 34 21.40 13.50 5.07
CA GLN A 34 21.54 12.59 3.95
C GLN A 34 20.20 11.97 3.53
N LEU A 35 19.16 12.03 4.37
CA LEU A 35 17.85 11.46 4.09
C LEU A 35 16.91 12.50 3.49
N ILE A 36 16.33 12.17 2.35
CA ILE A 36 15.24 12.91 1.71
C ILE A 36 14.07 11.94 1.57
N MET A 37 12.93 12.29 2.15
CA MET A 37 11.69 11.52 2.00
C MET A 37 10.74 12.26 1.07
N THR A 38 10.14 11.54 0.14
CA THR A 38 9.03 12.02 -0.69
C THR A 38 7.81 11.16 -0.42
N CYS A 39 6.62 11.76 -0.50
CA CYS A 39 5.38 11.00 -0.33
C CYS A 39 4.22 11.73 -0.99
N THR A 40 3.23 10.97 -1.45
CA THR A 40 1.91 11.48 -1.82
C THR A 40 1.00 11.62 -0.60
N LEU A 41 0.09 12.58 -0.64
CA LEU A 41 -1.00 12.70 0.32
C LEU A 41 -2.25 11.88 -0.08
N ALA A 42 -2.25 11.28 -1.28
CA ALA A 42 -3.41 10.57 -1.85
C ALA A 42 -3.59 9.11 -1.41
N LYS A 43 -2.77 8.63 -0.48
CA LYS A 43 -2.83 7.24 0.02
C LYS A 43 -3.26 7.22 1.48
N GLY A 44 -2.36 6.89 2.41
CA GLY A 44 -2.68 6.78 3.84
C GLY A 44 -3.28 8.05 4.46
N ILE A 45 -3.06 9.21 3.85
CA ILE A 45 -3.56 10.51 4.31
C ILE A 45 -4.95 10.87 3.71
N GLY A 46 -5.37 10.22 2.63
CA GLY A 46 -6.69 10.46 2.01
C GLY A 46 -6.92 11.88 1.47
N CYS A 47 -5.85 12.62 1.18
CA CYS A 47 -5.88 14.00 0.69
C CYS A 47 -5.31 14.09 -0.75
N ALA A 48 -5.05 15.29 -1.27
CA ALA A 48 -4.41 15.47 -2.57
C ALA A 48 -3.08 16.22 -2.43
N GLY A 49 -2.13 15.93 -3.33
CA GLY A 49 -0.80 16.53 -3.35
C GLY A 49 0.30 15.58 -2.89
N GLY A 50 1.45 16.16 -2.54
CA GLY A 50 2.62 15.45 -2.06
C GLY A 50 3.56 16.39 -1.33
N PHE A 51 4.58 15.83 -0.69
CA PHE A 51 5.57 16.60 0.04
C PHE A 51 6.97 16.01 -0.08
N VAL A 52 7.96 16.86 0.21
CA VAL A 52 9.36 16.48 0.41
C VAL A 52 9.74 16.84 1.84
N ALA A 53 10.19 15.86 2.62
CA ALA A 53 10.72 16.06 3.95
C ALA A 53 12.23 15.78 3.94
N ALA A 54 13.02 16.80 4.25
CA ALA A 54 14.48 16.76 4.26
C ALA A 54 15.01 17.86 5.19
N SER A 55 16.33 18.07 5.23
CA SER A 55 16.93 19.19 5.94
C SER A 55 16.40 20.54 5.43
N ALA A 56 16.36 21.53 6.33
CA ALA A 56 15.83 22.86 5.99
C ALA A 56 16.56 23.49 4.79
N SER A 57 17.89 23.30 4.71
CA SER A 57 18.70 23.79 3.59
C SER A 57 18.34 23.11 2.27
N PHE A 58 18.05 21.81 2.28
CA PHE A 58 17.59 21.10 1.09
C PHE A 58 16.21 21.57 0.65
N VAL A 59 15.27 21.71 1.58
CA VAL A 59 13.90 22.16 1.28
C VAL A 59 13.89 23.59 0.74
N ALA A 60 14.70 24.49 1.30
CA ALA A 60 14.84 25.86 0.79
C ALA A 60 15.36 25.85 -0.65
N HIS A 61 16.46 25.15 -0.91
CA HIS A 61 17.02 25.02 -2.26
C HIS A 61 16.02 24.41 -3.25
N ALA A 62 15.29 23.35 -2.85
CA ALA A 62 14.29 22.73 -3.71
C ALA A 62 13.12 23.66 -4.04
N ARG A 63 12.72 24.55 -3.11
CA ARG A 63 11.67 25.55 -3.38
C ARG A 63 12.10 26.61 -4.38
N ASP A 64 13.39 26.96 -4.38
CA ASP A 64 13.94 27.97 -5.28
C ASP A 64 14.20 27.41 -6.68
N GLU A 65 14.67 26.17 -6.78
CA GLU A 65 15.17 25.59 -8.05
C GLU A 65 14.19 24.63 -8.75
N ALA A 66 13.29 23.97 -8.02
CA ALA A 66 12.44 22.94 -8.63
C ALA A 66 11.32 23.58 -9.47
N SER A 67 11.41 23.47 -10.79
CA SER A 67 10.38 23.94 -11.72
C SER A 67 8.99 23.34 -11.42
N ALA A 68 8.94 22.10 -10.93
CA ALA A 68 7.69 21.45 -10.50
C ALA A 68 7.01 22.13 -9.30
N TYR A 69 7.76 22.90 -8.51
CA TYR A 69 7.24 23.71 -7.39
C TYR A 69 7.05 25.18 -7.79
N VAL A 70 8.03 25.77 -8.49
CA VAL A 70 8.01 27.19 -8.86
C VAL A 70 6.98 27.50 -9.94
N CYS A 71 6.83 26.63 -10.93
CA CYS A 71 6.02 26.88 -12.13
C CYS A 71 4.61 26.29 -12.05
N THR A 72 4.08 26.06 -10.84
CA THR A 72 2.73 25.48 -10.64
C THR A 72 1.86 26.37 -9.75
N THR A 73 0.54 26.18 -9.84
CA THR A 73 -0.40 26.86 -8.95
C THR A 73 -0.32 26.27 -7.55
N PRO A 74 -0.23 27.07 -6.48
CA PRO A 74 -0.23 26.58 -5.11
C PRO A 74 -1.46 25.72 -4.79
N THR A 75 -1.28 24.77 -3.86
CA THR A 75 -2.38 23.91 -3.40
C THR A 75 -3.50 24.75 -2.76
N PRO A 76 -4.77 24.53 -3.13
CA PRO A 76 -5.90 25.23 -2.51
C PRO A 76 -5.88 25.16 -0.97
N PRO A 77 -6.13 26.28 -0.25
CA PRO A 77 -6.08 26.31 1.22
C PRO A 77 -6.93 25.25 1.91
N ALA A 78 -8.11 24.93 1.35
CA ALA A 78 -8.99 23.88 1.88
C ALA A 78 -8.34 22.49 1.85
N LEU A 79 -7.59 22.16 0.78
CA LEU A 79 -6.87 20.89 0.68
C LEU A 79 -5.68 20.84 1.65
N VAL A 80 -5.00 21.98 1.85
CA VAL A 80 -3.93 22.10 2.85
C VAL A 80 -4.49 21.88 4.26
N ALA A 81 -5.61 22.51 4.60
CA ALA A 81 -6.25 22.34 5.90
C ALA A 81 -6.68 20.88 6.15
N ALA A 82 -7.27 20.23 5.14
CA ALA A 82 -7.61 18.81 5.20
C ALA A 82 -6.37 17.93 5.43
N ALA A 83 -5.28 18.18 4.70
CA ALA A 83 -4.03 17.43 4.85
C ALA A 83 -3.39 17.61 6.24
N VAL A 84 -3.37 18.85 6.76
CA VAL A 84 -2.86 19.14 8.12
C VAL A 84 -3.65 18.35 9.16
N GLU A 85 -4.98 18.37 9.06
CA GLU A 85 -5.84 17.65 10.00
C GLU A 85 -5.69 16.13 9.85
N ALA A 86 -5.60 15.60 8.63
CA ALA A 86 -5.38 14.18 8.40
C ALA A 86 -4.04 13.70 8.99
N VAL A 87 -2.96 14.47 8.83
CA VAL A 87 -1.65 14.18 9.46
C VAL A 87 -1.76 14.24 10.98
N ARG A 88 -2.52 15.21 11.54
CA ARG A 88 -2.76 15.30 12.97
C ARG A 88 -3.47 14.04 13.49
N ILE A 89 -4.54 13.60 12.79
CA ILE A 89 -5.29 12.38 13.12
C ILE A 89 -4.37 11.16 13.07
N VAL A 90 -3.60 10.97 12.00
CA VAL A 90 -2.66 9.84 11.86
C VAL A 90 -1.71 9.76 13.05
N ARG A 91 -1.19 10.91 13.50
CA ARG A 91 -0.23 10.98 14.61
C ARG A 91 -0.87 10.65 15.97
N THR A 92 -2.17 10.92 16.15
CA THR A 92 -2.86 10.77 17.46
C THR A 92 -3.78 9.55 17.56
N ASP A 93 -4.35 9.09 16.45
CA ASP A 93 -5.27 7.95 16.39
C ASP A 93 -4.48 6.66 16.08
N ASN A 94 -4.05 6.01 17.16
CA ASN A 94 -3.34 4.73 17.06
C ASN A 94 -4.30 3.57 16.73
N GLU A 95 -5.58 3.69 17.06
CA GLU A 95 -6.56 2.62 16.91
C GLU A 95 -6.78 2.27 15.44
N ARG A 96 -6.94 3.26 14.56
CA ARG A 96 -7.09 3.01 13.11
C ARG A 96 -5.89 2.28 12.53
N ARG A 97 -4.68 2.67 12.92
CA ARG A 97 -3.44 2.03 12.46
C ARG A 97 -3.30 0.61 12.98
N LEU A 98 -3.59 0.35 14.26
CA LEU A 98 -3.59 -0.99 14.82
C LEU A 98 -4.65 -1.89 14.16
N ARG A 99 -5.85 -1.37 13.88
CA ARG A 99 -6.87 -2.09 13.10
C ARG A 99 -6.38 -2.40 11.70
N LEU A 100 -5.83 -1.43 10.98
CA LEU A 100 -5.26 -1.64 9.64
C LEU A 100 -4.19 -2.75 9.64
N GLN A 101 -3.28 -2.74 10.62
CA GLN A 101 -2.27 -3.79 10.80
C GLN A 101 -2.90 -5.16 11.07
N SER A 102 -3.94 -5.23 11.90
CA SER A 102 -4.72 -6.46 12.11
C SER A 102 -5.35 -6.95 10.80
N ARG A 103 -5.99 -6.07 10.03
CA ARG A 103 -6.59 -6.43 8.73
C ARG A 103 -5.55 -6.91 7.73
N ALA A 104 -4.37 -6.27 7.69
CA ALA A 104 -3.28 -6.66 6.80
C ALA A 104 -2.74 -8.06 7.12
N LYS A 105 -2.64 -8.40 8.42
CA LYS A 105 -2.28 -9.75 8.89
C LYS A 105 -3.35 -10.78 8.55
N GLU A 106 -4.61 -10.45 8.76
CA GLU A 106 -5.75 -11.33 8.43
C GLU A 106 -5.82 -11.60 6.92
N LEU A 107 -5.68 -10.57 6.08
CA LEU A 107 -5.57 -10.74 4.63
C LEU A 107 -4.39 -11.65 4.25
N ALA A 108 -3.21 -11.44 4.83
CA ALA A 108 -2.05 -12.30 4.58
C ALA A 108 -2.36 -13.77 4.91
N SER A 109 -2.96 -14.01 6.08
CA SER A 109 -3.35 -15.35 6.52
C SER A 109 -4.35 -16.02 5.56
N ILE A 110 -5.35 -15.28 5.08
CA ILE A 110 -6.34 -15.77 4.11
C ILE A 110 -5.64 -16.16 2.81
N LEU A 111 -4.79 -15.29 2.26
CA LEU A 111 -4.08 -15.57 1.01
C LEU A 111 -3.16 -16.79 1.14
N SER A 112 -2.42 -16.90 2.25
CA SER A 112 -1.56 -18.06 2.51
C SER A 112 -2.35 -19.37 2.69
N LYS A 113 -3.50 -19.34 3.37
CA LYS A 113 -4.44 -20.48 3.45
C LYS A 113 -4.87 -20.97 2.07
N HIS A 114 -5.04 -20.05 1.11
CA HIS A 114 -5.38 -20.35 -0.28
C HIS A 114 -4.16 -20.57 -1.20
N HIS A 115 -2.95 -20.69 -0.65
CA HIS A 115 -1.70 -20.86 -1.41
C HIS A 115 -1.45 -19.76 -2.45
N LEU A 116 -1.92 -18.54 -2.17
CA LEU A 116 -1.75 -17.36 -3.03
C LEU A 116 -0.52 -16.54 -2.61
N GLY A 117 0.60 -17.22 -2.38
CA GLY A 117 1.88 -16.63 -2.01
C GLY A 117 2.13 -16.46 -0.50
N THR A 118 3.38 -16.10 -0.19
CA THR A 118 3.86 -15.74 1.14
C THR A 118 3.95 -14.22 1.25
N HIS A 119 3.37 -13.68 2.31
CA HIS A 119 3.27 -12.22 2.48
C HIS A 119 3.79 -11.83 3.85
N THR A 120 5.04 -11.37 3.89
CA THR A 120 5.75 -11.00 5.13
C THR A 120 5.82 -9.50 5.36
N ASP A 121 5.51 -8.69 4.34
CA ASP A 121 5.60 -7.24 4.44
C ASP A 121 4.54 -6.64 5.37
N PRO A 122 4.89 -5.61 6.16
CA PRO A 122 3.98 -4.99 7.12
C PRO A 122 2.96 -4.05 6.47
N THR A 123 3.00 -3.87 5.15
CA THR A 123 2.06 -3.00 4.41
C THR A 123 0.67 -3.66 4.30
N PRO A 124 -0.41 -2.89 4.07
CA PRO A 124 -1.76 -3.43 3.90
C PRO A 124 -2.06 -3.88 2.46
N ILE A 125 -1.02 -4.14 1.66
CA ILE A 125 -1.12 -4.49 0.24
C ILE A 125 -0.51 -5.88 0.04
N ARG A 126 -1.16 -6.70 -0.76
CA ARG A 126 -0.75 -8.07 -1.07
C ARG A 126 -0.85 -8.29 -2.57
N ALA A 127 0.19 -8.88 -3.15
CA ALA A 127 0.25 -9.16 -4.57
C ALA A 127 0.39 -10.66 -4.82
N PHE A 128 -0.46 -11.23 -5.68
CA PHE A 128 -0.40 -12.65 -6.02
C PHE A 128 -0.84 -12.91 -7.46
N SER A 129 -0.39 -14.03 -8.01
CA SER A 129 -0.77 -14.48 -9.36
C SER A 129 -1.18 -15.94 -9.32
N LEU A 130 -2.00 -16.34 -10.30
CA LEU A 130 -2.24 -17.74 -10.63
C LEU A 130 -1.39 -18.11 -11.85
N PRO A 131 -1.12 -19.41 -12.10
CA PRO A 131 -0.31 -19.85 -13.24
C PRO A 131 -0.87 -19.43 -14.61
N SER A 132 -2.20 -19.26 -14.73
CA SER A 132 -2.87 -19.01 -15.99
C SER A 132 -3.60 -17.65 -15.99
N GLN A 133 -3.34 -16.81 -16.99
CA GLN A 133 -4.05 -15.53 -17.15
C GLN A 133 -5.58 -15.71 -17.30
N PRO A 134 -6.08 -16.66 -18.12
CA PRO A 134 -7.51 -16.99 -18.14
C PRO A 134 -8.09 -17.39 -16.78
N GLU A 135 -7.32 -18.03 -15.90
CA GLU A 135 -7.78 -18.35 -14.55
C GLU A 135 -7.82 -17.10 -13.66
N MET A 136 -6.83 -16.21 -13.78
CA MET A 136 -6.86 -14.93 -13.07
C MET A 136 -8.06 -14.08 -13.51
N GLN A 137 -8.34 -13.99 -14.81
CA GLN A 137 -9.52 -13.26 -15.30
C GLN A 137 -10.84 -13.88 -14.79
N ARG A 138 -10.95 -15.20 -14.80
CA ARG A 138 -12.11 -15.92 -14.24
C ARG A 138 -12.27 -15.68 -12.74
N LEU A 139 -11.18 -15.73 -11.97
CA LEU A 139 -11.21 -15.43 -10.54
C LEU A 139 -11.64 -13.99 -10.29
N ALA A 140 -11.08 -13.01 -11.01
CA ALA A 140 -11.46 -11.61 -10.90
C ALA A 140 -12.96 -11.41 -11.15
N GLN A 141 -13.48 -11.99 -12.24
CA GLN A 141 -14.90 -11.93 -12.58
C GLN A 141 -15.78 -12.58 -11.51
N GLN A 142 -15.44 -13.77 -11.02
CA GLN A 142 -16.25 -14.47 -10.02
C GLN A 142 -16.23 -13.81 -8.64
N LEU A 143 -15.14 -13.12 -8.29
CA LEU A 143 -15.12 -12.28 -7.08
C LEU A 143 -16.01 -11.04 -7.27
N ASP A 144 -15.95 -10.40 -8.43
CA ASP A 144 -16.78 -9.23 -8.75
C ASP A 144 -18.29 -9.57 -8.73
N GLU A 145 -18.69 -10.71 -9.31
CA GLU A 145 -20.06 -11.25 -9.24
C GLU A 145 -20.55 -11.51 -7.81
N LYS A 146 -19.62 -11.67 -6.85
CA LYS A 146 -19.91 -11.81 -5.40
C LYS A 146 -19.83 -10.47 -4.65
N GLY A 147 -19.65 -9.37 -5.38
CA GLY A 147 -19.48 -8.02 -4.83
C GLY A 147 -18.14 -7.81 -4.13
N ILE A 148 -17.09 -8.51 -4.55
CA ILE A 148 -15.75 -8.42 -3.98
C ILE A 148 -14.77 -7.97 -5.07
N PHE A 149 -14.34 -6.72 -4.99
CA PHE A 149 -13.39 -6.16 -5.93
C PHE A 149 -11.94 -6.40 -5.49
N VAL A 150 -11.22 -7.25 -6.21
CA VAL A 150 -9.77 -7.42 -6.07
C VAL A 150 -9.11 -7.05 -7.39
N PRO A 151 -8.39 -5.91 -7.49
CA PRO A 151 -7.82 -5.44 -8.74
C PRO A 151 -6.89 -6.47 -9.38
N LEU A 152 -7.17 -6.85 -10.63
CA LEU A 152 -6.25 -7.58 -11.51
C LEU A 152 -5.58 -6.57 -12.44
N ILE A 153 -4.28 -6.32 -12.25
CA ILE A 153 -3.58 -5.20 -12.88
C ILE A 153 -2.32 -5.63 -13.63
N SER A 154 -1.96 -4.83 -14.62
CA SER A 154 -0.64 -4.84 -15.27
C SER A 154 0.06 -3.53 -14.93
N TYR A 155 1.23 -3.62 -14.30
CA TYR A 155 1.98 -2.44 -13.88
C TYR A 155 3.49 -2.66 -14.12
N PRO A 156 4.20 -1.72 -14.77
CA PRO A 156 5.64 -1.84 -14.99
C PRO A 156 6.42 -2.04 -13.69
N GLY A 157 7.28 -3.07 -13.64
CA GLY A 157 8.04 -3.42 -12.43
C GLY A 157 7.23 -4.10 -11.33
N GLY A 158 5.99 -4.53 -11.61
CA GLY A 158 5.22 -5.40 -10.72
C GLY A 158 5.81 -6.82 -10.63
N PRO A 159 5.33 -7.65 -9.68
CA PRO A 159 5.86 -9.00 -9.46
C PRO A 159 5.59 -9.97 -10.62
N ALA A 160 4.65 -9.64 -11.52
CA ALA A 160 4.35 -10.38 -12.74
C ALA A 160 3.73 -9.44 -13.80
N PRO A 161 3.68 -9.85 -15.09
CA PRO A 161 3.01 -9.06 -16.14
C PRO A 161 1.52 -8.78 -15.86
N LEU A 162 0.86 -9.70 -15.15
CA LEU A 162 -0.52 -9.60 -14.70
C LEU A 162 -0.62 -10.25 -13.31
N TYR A 163 -1.16 -9.51 -12.34
CA TYR A 163 -1.27 -9.97 -10.95
C TYR A 163 -2.44 -9.30 -10.23
N PHE A 164 -2.93 -9.97 -9.20
CA PHE A 164 -3.89 -9.38 -8.27
C PHE A 164 -3.18 -8.47 -7.28
N ARG A 165 -3.71 -7.28 -7.04
CA ARG A 165 -3.26 -6.37 -5.98
C ARG A 165 -4.38 -6.15 -4.97
N ALA A 166 -4.45 -7.03 -3.97
CA ALA A 166 -5.39 -6.91 -2.87
C ALA A 166 -4.90 -5.87 -1.86
N SER A 167 -5.80 -5.04 -1.34
CA SER A 167 -5.49 -4.06 -0.31
C SER A 167 -6.62 -3.93 0.68
N VAL A 168 -6.29 -3.72 1.96
CA VAL A 168 -7.27 -3.47 3.02
C VAL A 168 -7.15 -2.05 3.57
N THR A 169 -8.27 -1.54 4.10
CA THR A 169 -8.31 -0.31 4.89
C THR A 169 -8.52 -0.65 6.37
N SER A 170 -8.42 0.35 7.25
CA SER A 170 -8.77 0.22 8.67
C SER A 170 -10.26 -0.08 8.90
N GLU A 171 -11.10 0.19 7.90
CA GLU A 171 -12.56 0.11 7.98
C GLU A 171 -13.11 -1.21 7.45
N HIS A 172 -12.32 -2.04 6.77
CA HIS A 172 -12.75 -3.40 6.47
C HIS A 172 -13.03 -4.14 7.78
N THR A 173 -14.18 -4.79 7.84
CA THR A 173 -14.59 -5.60 8.99
C THR A 173 -13.99 -7.00 8.90
N THR A 174 -14.09 -7.76 9.99
CA THR A 174 -13.75 -9.19 9.94
C THR A 174 -14.69 -9.95 9.01
N ASP A 175 -15.96 -9.52 8.93
CA ASP A 175 -16.93 -10.12 8.02
C ASP A 175 -16.57 -9.90 6.55
N ASP A 176 -16.01 -8.74 6.18
CA ASP A 176 -15.51 -8.50 4.82
C ASP A 176 -14.38 -9.48 4.46
N LEU A 177 -13.46 -9.72 5.39
CA LEU A 177 -12.35 -10.65 5.19
C LEU A 177 -12.82 -12.12 5.20
N HIS A 178 -13.80 -12.48 6.03
CA HIS A 178 -14.46 -13.79 5.96
C HIS A 178 -15.20 -14.00 4.63
N ARG A 179 -15.86 -12.97 4.10
CA ARG A 179 -16.49 -13.04 2.76
C ARG A 179 -15.45 -13.29 1.67
N LEU A 180 -14.30 -12.61 1.74
CA LEU A 180 -13.17 -12.87 0.83
C LEU A 180 -12.65 -14.31 0.96
N ASP A 181 -12.39 -14.79 2.17
CA ASP A 181 -11.91 -16.17 2.42
C ASP A 181 -12.87 -17.21 1.84
N LYS A 182 -14.17 -17.07 2.13
CA LYS A 182 -15.20 -17.97 1.61
C LYS A 182 -15.29 -17.93 0.08
N ALA A 183 -15.22 -16.74 -0.52
CA ALA A 183 -15.28 -16.57 -1.96
C ALA A 183 -14.05 -17.19 -2.66
N LEU A 184 -12.84 -16.94 -2.14
CA LEU A 184 -11.61 -17.56 -2.63
C LEU A 184 -11.68 -19.09 -2.55
N GLY A 185 -12.16 -19.64 -1.42
CA GLY A 185 -12.32 -21.09 -1.28
C GLY A 185 -13.30 -21.66 -2.32
N ALA A 186 -14.46 -21.04 -2.49
CA ALA A 186 -15.46 -21.50 -3.46
C ALA A 186 -14.96 -21.46 -4.92
N VAL A 187 -14.17 -20.46 -5.28
CA VAL A 187 -13.66 -20.26 -6.66
C VAL A 187 -12.41 -21.11 -6.94
N LEU A 188 -11.51 -21.24 -5.97
CA LEU A 188 -10.24 -21.95 -6.16
C LEU A 188 -10.38 -23.47 -6.00
N SER A 189 -11.34 -23.97 -5.22
CA SER A 189 -11.57 -25.42 -5.08
C SER A 189 -11.77 -26.14 -6.42
N PRO A 190 -12.58 -25.64 -7.38
CA PRO A 190 -12.70 -26.22 -8.72
C PRO A 190 -11.43 -26.11 -9.59
N LEU A 191 -10.59 -25.11 -9.35
CA LEU A 191 -9.36 -24.85 -10.14
C LEU A 191 -8.19 -25.75 -9.73
N ARG A 192 -8.25 -26.37 -8.54
CA ARG A 192 -7.18 -27.22 -7.97
C ARG A 192 -7.27 -28.71 -8.38
N GLN A 193 -7.83 -29.05 -9.55
CA GLN A 193 -7.75 -30.44 -10.01
C GLN A 193 -6.28 -30.88 -10.16
N PRO A 194 -5.93 -32.12 -9.78
CA PRO A 194 -4.53 -32.52 -9.57
C PRO A 194 -3.83 -32.71 -10.91
N GLY A 195 -2.83 -31.88 -11.22
CA GLY A 195 -2.04 -32.07 -12.44
C GLY A 195 -0.87 -31.13 -12.71
N VAL A 196 -0.75 -29.97 -12.06
CA VAL A 196 0.36 -29.04 -12.37
C VAL A 196 0.98 -28.49 -11.10
N LEU A 197 2.18 -28.98 -10.78
CA LEU A 197 3.04 -28.46 -9.71
C LEU A 197 3.58 -27.07 -10.12
N SER A 198 3.54 -26.11 -9.20
CA SER A 198 4.17 -24.80 -9.35
C SER A 198 5.69 -24.91 -9.23
N PRO A 199 6.49 -24.34 -10.15
CA PRO A 199 7.95 -24.42 -10.11
C PRO A 199 8.64 -23.39 -9.18
N TYR A 200 7.91 -22.69 -8.32
CA TYR A 200 8.48 -21.68 -7.41
C TYR A 200 8.09 -21.95 -5.95
N ALA A 201 8.64 -23.04 -5.40
CA ALA A 201 8.81 -23.24 -3.96
C ALA A 201 10.20 -22.77 -3.53
#